data_AF-A0A9X0D324-F1
#
_entry.id   AF-A0A9X0D324-F1
#
_cell.length_a   1.000
_cell.length_b   1.000
_cell.length_c   1.000
_cell.angle_alpha   90.00
_cell.angle_beta   90.00
_cell.angle_gamma   90.00
#
_symmetry.space_group_name_H-M   'P 1'
#
loop_
_entity.id
_entity.type
_entity.pdbx_description
1 polymer ?
#
loop_
_entity_poly.entity_id
_entity_poly.type
_entity_poly.pdbx_seq_one_letter_code
_entity_poly.pdbx_strand_id
1 'polypeptide(L)'
;MAFWAISFLTVWKRKESEYSFLWRTHGLENSELLRPEFSGEVRPSPITGKPEKYFPRWKRWLRYGLSFVLTLPVLLLAVGAMLCSLNFNGYIKDKESPVYIAAFAHFAEPGHIFAADNKYYGYLIPTIGHSVVINILNQLYVLWQTFVLIWKITGQRETGITLLS
;
A
#
# COMPACT_ATOMS: atom_id res chain seq x y z
N MET A 1 23.47 -3.92 7.67
CA MET A 1 22.16 -4.32 7.11
C MET A 1 21.98 -3.91 5.64
N ALA A 2 22.20 -2.64 5.27
CA ALA A 2 22.02 -2.18 3.88
C ALA A 2 22.84 -2.97 2.83
N PHE A 3 24.11 -3.29 3.12
CA PHE A 3 24.96 -4.10 2.24
C PHE A 3 24.32 -5.46 1.92
N TRP A 4 23.89 -6.20 2.95
CA TRP A 4 23.24 -7.50 2.77
C TRP A 4 21.94 -7.40 1.97
N ALA A 5 21.11 -6.39 2.23
CA ALA A 5 19.87 -6.18 1.48
C ALA A 5 20.13 -5.95 -0.02
N ILE A 6 21.12 -5.11 -0.35
CA ILE A 6 21.51 -4.84 -1.74
C ILE A 6 22.09 -6.11 -2.41
N SER A 7 23.00 -6.81 -1.71
CA SER A 7 23.58 -8.04 -2.21
C SER A 7 22.52 -9.11 -2.46
N PHE A 8 21.62 -9.33 -1.51
CA PHE A 8 20.53 -10.30 -1.60
C PHE A 8 19.61 -9.99 -2.80
N LEU A 9 19.14 -8.75 -2.95
CA LEU A 9 18.26 -8.36 -4.06
C LEU A 9 18.94 -8.53 -5.42
N THR A 10 20.23 -8.18 -5.51
CA THR A 10 21.00 -8.34 -6.74
C THR A 10 21.16 -9.82 -7.12
N VAL A 11 21.51 -10.67 -6.15
CA VAL A 11 21.65 -12.11 -6.36
C VAL A 11 20.31 -12.75 -6.70
N TRP A 12 19.23 -12.34 -6.02
CA TRP A 12 17.89 -12.86 -6.25
C TRP A 12 17.39 -12.54 -7.66
N LYS A 13 17.55 -11.31 -8.15
CA LYS A 13 17.17 -10.93 -9.53
C LYS A 13 17.87 -11.79 -10.59
N ARG A 14 19.15 -12.11 -10.36
CA ARG A 14 19.90 -13.00 -11.24
C ARG A 14 19.33 -14.43 -11.21
N LYS A 15 19.01 -14.93 -10.02
CA LYS A 15 18.43 -16.27 -9.83
C LYS A 15 17.03 -16.38 -10.41
N GLU A 16 16.19 -15.37 -10.22
CA GLU A 16 14.86 -15.27 -10.83
C GLU A 16 14.93 -15.38 -12.36
N SER A 17 15.88 -14.67 -12.98
CA SER A 17 16.10 -14.74 -14.44
C SER A 17 16.54 -16.15 -14.90
N GLU A 18 17.42 -16.79 -14.13
CA GLU A 18 17.88 -18.17 -14.39
C GLU A 18 16.71 -19.16 -14.30
N TYR A 19 15.87 -19.06 -13.28
CA TYR A 19 14.69 -19.93 -13.12
C TYR A 19 13.62 -19.68 -14.17
N SER A 20 13.35 -18.42 -14.52
CA SER A 20 12.41 -18.06 -15.59
C SER A 20 12.84 -18.63 -16.94
N PHE A 21 14.14 -18.61 -17.22
CA PHE A 21 14.71 -19.25 -18.41
C PHE A 21 14.60 -20.77 -18.35
N LEU A 22 15.00 -21.38 -17.23
CA LEU A 22 14.97 -22.84 -17.05
C LEU A 22 13.55 -23.41 -17.18
N TRP A 23 12.56 -22.74 -16.60
CA TRP A 23 11.14 -23.12 -16.69
C TRP A 23 10.48 -22.70 -17.99
N ARG A 24 11.21 -22.05 -18.92
CA ARG A 24 10.69 -21.53 -20.20
C ARG A 24 9.48 -20.60 -20.03
N THR A 25 9.36 -19.97 -18.88
CA THR A 25 8.34 -18.93 -18.61
C THR A 25 8.85 -17.53 -18.99
N HIS A 26 10.08 -17.44 -19.48
CA HIS A 26 10.64 -16.21 -19.99
C HIS A 26 9.82 -15.68 -21.17
N GLY A 27 9.21 -14.50 -21.01
CA GLY A 27 8.38 -13.86 -22.04
C GLY A 27 6.94 -14.38 -22.12
N LEU A 28 6.50 -15.27 -21.22
CA LEU A 28 5.12 -15.77 -21.20
C LEU A 28 4.09 -14.64 -21.03
N GLU A 29 4.45 -13.58 -20.29
CA GLU A 29 3.65 -12.37 -20.05
C GLU A 29 3.09 -11.75 -21.34
N ASN A 30 3.84 -11.81 -22.45
CA ASN A 30 3.42 -11.28 -23.74
C ASN A 30 2.43 -12.19 -24.48
N SER A 31 2.38 -13.47 -24.13
CA SER A 31 1.53 -14.48 -24.74
C SER A 31 0.30 -14.83 -23.89
N GLU A 32 0.12 -14.18 -22.74
CA GLU A 32 -1.02 -14.44 -21.86
C GLU A 32 -2.34 -14.04 -22.52
N LEU A 33 -3.32 -14.96 -22.43
CA LEU A 33 -4.67 -14.73 -22.93
C LEU A 33 -5.35 -13.60 -22.16
N LEU A 34 -6.18 -12.84 -22.86
CA LEU A 34 -7.03 -11.83 -22.23
C LEU A 34 -7.94 -12.48 -21.18
N ARG A 35 -7.86 -12.00 -19.95
CA ARG A 35 -8.82 -12.37 -18.91
C ARG A 35 -10.25 -12.08 -19.41
N PRO A 36 -11.21 -13.01 -19.23
CA PRO A 36 -12.58 -12.84 -19.74
C PRO A 36 -13.29 -11.60 -19.19
N GLU A 37 -12.90 -11.12 -18.00
CA GLU A 37 -13.42 -9.91 -17.36
C GLU A 37 -12.96 -8.59 -18.02
N PHE A 38 -12.08 -8.65 -19.03
CA PHE A 38 -11.52 -7.47 -19.67
C PHE A 38 -12.43 -6.89 -20.76
N SER A 39 -12.93 -5.67 -20.50
CA SER A 39 -13.70 -4.86 -21.45
C SER A 39 -12.82 -3.76 -22.05
N GLY A 40 -12.76 -3.68 -23.39
CA GLY A 40 -11.94 -2.72 -24.12
C GLY A 40 -12.36 -2.62 -25.59
N GLU A 41 -11.93 -1.55 -26.27
CA GLU A 41 -12.25 -1.32 -27.69
C GLU A 41 -11.39 -2.22 -28.57
N VAL A 42 -12.00 -2.92 -29.53
CA VAL A 42 -11.26 -3.80 -30.45
C VAL A 42 -10.56 -2.93 -31.50
N ARG A 43 -9.23 -2.99 -31.54
CA ARG A 43 -8.39 -2.30 -32.53
C ARG A 43 -7.45 -3.32 -33.20
N PRO A 44 -7.16 -3.21 -34.51
CA PRO A 44 -6.09 -4.00 -35.12
C PRO A 44 -4.74 -3.63 -34.49
N SER A 45 -3.97 -4.64 -34.07
CA SER A 45 -2.64 -4.46 -33.51
C SER A 45 -1.68 -3.90 -34.58
N PRO A 46 -0.88 -2.86 -34.26
CA PRO A 46 0.02 -2.21 -35.24
C PRO A 46 1.18 -3.10 -35.69
N ILE A 47 1.45 -4.20 -34.99
CA ILE A 47 2.59 -5.10 -35.26
C ILE A 47 2.13 -6.42 -35.89
N THR A 48 1.02 -6.99 -35.40
CA THR A 48 0.54 -8.31 -35.84
C THR A 48 -0.72 -8.27 -36.71
N GLY A 49 -1.39 -7.13 -36.82
CA GLY A 49 -2.64 -6.96 -37.58
C GLY A 49 -3.86 -7.70 -36.99
N LYS A 50 -3.69 -8.48 -35.92
CA LYS A 50 -4.76 -9.22 -35.25
C LYS A 50 -5.65 -8.28 -34.43
N PRO A 51 -6.96 -8.55 -34.30
CA PRO A 51 -7.85 -7.77 -33.45
C PRO A 51 -7.43 -7.91 -31.98
N GLU A 52 -7.11 -6.79 -31.34
CA GLU A 52 -6.67 -6.72 -29.96
C GLU A 52 -7.55 -5.73 -29.19
N LYS A 53 -7.96 -6.08 -27.97
CA LYS A 53 -8.67 -5.14 -27.09
C LYS A 53 -7.67 -4.12 -26.54
N TYR A 54 -7.79 -2.87 -26.97
CA TYR A 54 -6.95 -1.75 -26.54
C TYR A 54 -7.65 -0.91 -25.47
N PHE A 55 -6.89 -0.48 -24.47
CA PHE A 55 -7.36 0.47 -23.48
C PHE A 55 -6.57 1.79 -23.59
N PRO A 56 -7.24 2.96 -23.72
CA PRO A 56 -6.55 4.23 -23.92
C PRO A 56 -5.74 4.66 -22.69
N ARG A 57 -4.48 5.07 -22.93
CA ARG A 57 -3.51 5.46 -21.89
C ARG A 57 -4.01 6.56 -20.95
N TRP A 58 -4.73 7.57 -21.44
CA TRP A 58 -5.28 8.66 -20.61
C TRP A 58 -6.24 8.16 -19.52
N LYS A 59 -7.15 7.24 -19.89
CA LYS A 59 -8.09 6.63 -18.94
C LYS A 59 -7.34 5.80 -17.87
N ARG A 60 -6.12 5.30 -18.16
CA ARG A 60 -5.26 4.59 -17.18
C ARG A 60 -4.69 5.54 -16.14
N TRP A 61 -4.15 6.68 -16.57
CA TRP A 61 -3.59 7.69 -15.67
C TRP A 61 -4.65 8.26 -14.72
N LEU A 62 -5.88 8.51 -15.21
CA LEU A 62 -6.99 8.92 -14.35
C LEU A 62 -7.29 7.88 -13.25
N ARG A 63 -7.24 6.59 -13.56
CA ARG A 63 -7.45 5.51 -12.58
C ARG A 63 -6.33 5.46 -11.54
N TYR A 64 -5.08 5.66 -11.95
CA TYR A 64 -3.95 5.76 -11.01
C TYR A 64 -4.05 6.98 -10.11
N GLY A 65 -4.40 8.14 -10.68
CA GLY A 65 -4.63 9.36 -9.90
C GLY A 65 -5.76 9.18 -8.88
N LEU A 66 -6.89 8.59 -9.29
CA LEU A 66 -7.99 8.30 -8.38
C LEU A 66 -7.58 7.33 -7.26
N SER A 67 -6.82 6.27 -7.60
CA SER A 67 -6.31 5.34 -6.60
C SER A 67 -5.41 6.06 -5.57
N PHE A 68 -4.51 6.92 -6.04
CA PHE A 68 -3.62 7.68 -5.18
C PHE A 68 -4.38 8.65 -4.24
N VAL A 69 -5.33 9.41 -4.79
CA VAL A 69 -6.17 10.35 -4.02
C VAL A 69 -6.97 9.63 -2.93
N LEU A 70 -7.36 8.37 -3.16
CA LEU A 70 -8.11 7.58 -2.18
C LEU A 70 -7.21 6.90 -1.14
N THR A 71 -6.01 6.46 -1.51
CA THR A 71 -5.04 5.86 -0.57
C THR A 71 -4.46 6.90 0.39
N LEU A 72 -4.27 8.15 -0.06
CA LEU A 72 -3.63 9.21 0.72
C LEU A 72 -4.37 9.53 2.05
N PRO A 73 -5.70 9.75 2.08
CA PRO A 73 -6.44 9.96 3.33
C PRO A 73 -6.31 8.80 4.33
N VAL A 74 -6.31 7.55 3.86
CA VAL A 74 -6.16 6.38 4.74
C VAL A 74 -4.77 6.36 5.37
N LEU A 75 -3.74 6.71 4.61
CA LEU A 75 -2.38 6.86 5.13
C LEU A 75 -2.30 7.98 6.17
N LEU A 76 -2.91 9.14 5.90
CA LEU A 76 -2.95 10.25 6.85
C LEU A 76 -3.70 9.89 8.14
N LEU A 77 -4.80 9.14 8.05
CA LEU A 77 -5.53 8.64 9.22
C LEU A 77 -4.68 7.67 10.05
N ALA A 78 -3.92 6.78 9.40
CA ALA A 78 -3.02 5.86 10.10
C ALA A 78 -1.89 6.61 10.83
N VAL A 79 -1.31 7.64 10.18
CA VAL A 79 -0.33 8.53 10.81
C VAL A 79 -0.96 9.30 11.97
N GLY A 80 -2.16 9.86 11.81
CA GLY A 80 -2.89 10.54 12.87
C GLY A 80 -3.15 9.63 14.08
N ALA A 81 -3.60 8.39 13.85
CA ALA A 81 -3.80 7.38 14.90
C ALA A 81 -2.49 7.03 15.63
N MET A 82 -1.37 6.99 14.92
CA MET A 82 -0.04 6.82 15.53
C MET A 82 0.33 8.01 16.42
N LEU A 83 0.15 9.24 15.92
CA LEU A 83 0.44 10.46 16.70
C LEU A 83 -0.44 10.56 17.95
N CYS A 84 -1.73 10.22 17.84
CA CYS A 84 -2.62 10.15 19.01
C CYS A 84 -2.13 9.11 20.02
N SER A 85 -1.78 7.89 19.58
CA SER A 85 -1.25 6.85 20.48
C SER A 85 0.03 7.30 21.20
N LEU A 86 0.95 7.96 20.48
CA LEU A 86 2.19 8.50 21.07
C LEU A 86 1.90 9.58 22.14
N ASN A 87 0.91 10.44 21.90
CA ASN A 87 0.49 11.45 22.87
C ASN A 87 -0.18 10.79 24.10
N PHE A 88 -1.06 9.80 23.91
CA PHE A 88 -1.69 9.05 25.01
C PHE A 88 -0.70 8.22 25.84
N ASN A 89 0.43 7.81 25.26
CA ASN A 89 1.49 7.10 25.97
C ASN A 89 2.46 8.07 26.68
N GLY A 90 2.34 9.38 26.45
CA GLY A 90 3.19 10.39 27.09
C GLY A 90 4.65 10.39 26.60
N TYR A 91 4.92 9.85 25.41
CA TYR A 91 6.27 9.88 24.81
C TYR A 91 6.69 11.31 24.41
N ILE A 92 5.73 12.16 24.07
CA ILE A 92 5.96 13.56 23.69
C ILE A 92 5.58 14.44 24.88
N LYS A 93 6.59 14.87 25.65
CA LYS A 93 6.42 15.76 26.82
C LYS A 93 6.75 17.23 26.52
N ASP A 94 7.33 17.47 25.35
CA ASP A 94 7.74 18.80 24.94
C ASP A 94 6.53 19.60 24.45
N LYS A 95 6.23 20.70 25.14
CA LYS A 95 5.08 21.57 24.87
C LYS A 95 5.30 22.47 23.64
N GLU A 96 6.53 22.62 23.18
CA GLU A 96 6.87 23.43 22.01
C GLU A 96 6.77 22.65 20.69
N SER A 97 6.60 21.32 20.75
CA SER A 97 6.48 20.48 19.57
C SER A 97 5.14 20.67 18.86
N PRO A 98 5.10 20.82 17.52
CA PRO A 98 3.86 20.98 16.75
C PRO A 98 2.94 19.74 16.79
N VAL A 99 3.45 18.62 17.32
CA VAL A 99 2.75 17.33 17.41
C VAL A 99 2.18 17.08 18.82
N TYR A 100 2.44 17.99 19.76
CA TYR A 100 1.94 17.91 21.12
C TYR A 100 0.48 18.34 21.19
N ILE A 101 -0.38 17.47 21.70
CA ILE A 101 -1.80 17.76 21.94
C ILE A 101 -2.06 17.69 23.44
N ALA A 102 -2.23 18.87 24.07
CA ALA A 102 -2.40 19.00 25.52
C ALA A 102 -3.57 18.16 26.07
N ALA A 103 -4.67 18.05 25.33
CA ALA A 103 -5.85 17.29 25.74
C ALA A 103 -5.58 15.77 25.89
N PHE A 104 -4.70 15.21 25.07
CA PHE A 104 -4.37 13.78 25.13
C PHE A 104 -3.18 13.49 26.04
N ALA A 105 -2.21 14.39 26.09
CA ALA A 105 -1.03 14.26 26.94
C ALA A 105 -1.35 14.32 28.44
N HIS A 106 -2.39 15.05 28.84
CA HIS A 106 -2.82 15.14 30.24
C HIS A 106 -3.15 13.76 30.85
N PHE A 107 -3.74 12.85 30.07
CA PHE A 107 -4.08 11.51 30.56
C PHE A 107 -2.85 10.60 30.82
N ALA A 108 -1.67 11.01 30.35
CA ALA A 108 -0.40 10.32 30.55
C ALA A 108 0.45 10.94 31.68
N GLU A 109 -0.01 12.03 32.31
CA GLU A 109 0.69 12.67 33.43
C GLU A 109 0.65 11.79 34.70
N PRO A 110 1.68 11.85 35.56
CA PRO A 110 1.77 11.02 36.77
C PRO A 110 0.49 11.06 37.61
N GLY A 111 -0.04 9.89 37.96
CA GLY A 111 -1.31 9.76 38.70
C GLY A 111 -2.58 9.63 37.85
N HIS A 112 -2.51 9.76 36.52
CA HIS A 112 -3.62 9.49 35.61
C HIS A 112 -3.64 8.05 35.08
N ILE A 113 -4.77 7.67 34.46
CA ILE A 113 -5.04 6.29 34.05
C ILE A 113 -4.00 5.70 33.08
N PHE A 114 -3.38 6.50 32.20
CA PHE A 114 -2.39 6.01 31.21
C PHE A 114 -0.95 6.27 31.60
N ALA A 115 -0.71 6.79 32.80
CA ALA A 115 0.63 7.04 33.29
C ALA A 115 1.40 5.74 33.55
N ALA A 116 2.72 5.78 33.32
CA ALA A 116 3.61 4.64 33.52
C ALA A 116 3.74 4.23 35.00
N ASP A 117 3.39 5.13 35.93
CA ASP A 117 3.42 4.91 37.38
C ASP A 117 2.15 4.23 37.92
N ASN A 118 1.13 4.04 37.08
CA ASN A 118 -0.15 3.47 37.50
C ASN A 118 -0.05 1.96 37.78
N LYS A 119 -0.52 1.53 38.96
CA LYS A 119 -0.49 0.15 39.47
C LYS A 119 -1.18 -0.88 38.55
N TYR A 120 -2.11 -0.45 37.71
CA TYR A 120 -2.94 -1.32 36.87
C TYR A 120 -2.44 -1.49 35.42
N TYR A 121 -1.16 -1.21 35.13
CA TYR A 121 -0.57 -1.31 33.78
C TYR A 121 -1.30 -0.47 32.71
N GLY A 122 -1.80 0.70 33.11
CA GLY A 122 -2.62 1.56 32.25
C GLY A 122 -1.93 2.04 30.96
N TYR A 123 -0.60 2.08 30.93
CA TYR A 123 0.20 2.40 29.74
C TYR A 123 0.01 1.42 28.56
N LEU A 124 -0.49 0.21 28.82
CA LEU A 124 -0.78 -0.78 27.77
C LEU A 124 -2.04 -0.45 26.97
N ILE A 125 -3.01 0.27 27.57
CA ILE A 125 -4.31 0.55 26.96
C ILE A 125 -4.16 1.35 25.65
N PRO A 126 -3.39 2.45 25.59
CA PRO A 126 -3.16 3.17 24.33
C PRO A 126 -2.42 2.34 23.27
N THR A 127 -1.55 1.42 23.70
CA THR A 127 -0.75 0.57 22.80
C THR A 127 -1.63 -0.51 22.17
N ILE A 128 -2.42 -1.21 22.99
CA ILE A 128 -3.39 -2.21 22.52
C ILE A 128 -4.47 -1.54 21.67
N GLY A 129 -4.99 -0.39 22.13
CA GLY A 129 -5.97 0.40 21.38
C GLY A 129 -5.46 0.81 20.00
N HIS A 130 -4.19 1.26 19.91
CA HIS A 130 -3.56 1.57 18.64
C HIS A 130 -3.49 0.35 17.71
N SER A 131 -3.04 -0.81 18.21
CA SER A 131 -2.97 -2.03 17.41
C SER A 131 -4.35 -2.46 16.87
N VAL A 132 -5.40 -2.34 17.67
CA VAL A 132 -6.77 -2.63 17.24
C VAL A 132 -7.24 -1.64 16.16
N VAL A 133 -7.01 -0.34 16.35
CA VAL A 133 -7.37 0.70 15.37
C VAL A 133 -6.65 0.46 14.04
N ILE A 134 -5.35 0.19 14.07
CA ILE A 134 -4.57 -0.10 12.86
C ILE A 134 -5.07 -1.38 12.18
N ASN A 135 -5.44 -2.42 12.94
CA ASN A 135 -6.01 -3.63 12.36
C ASN A 135 -7.33 -3.35 11.63
N ILE A 136 -8.23 -2.57 12.24
CA ILE A 136 -9.51 -2.16 11.64
C ILE A 136 -9.26 -1.33 10.38
N LEU A 137 -8.37 -0.34 10.44
CA LEU A 137 -8.01 0.48 9.28
C LEU A 137 -7.43 -0.37 8.14
N ASN A 138 -6.60 -1.36 8.46
CA ASN A 138 -6.03 -2.27 7.47
C ASN A 138 -7.11 -3.15 6.82
N GLN A 139 -8.07 -3.68 7.58
CA GLN A 139 -9.18 -4.45 7.01
C GLN A 139 -10.03 -3.60 6.06
N LEU A 140 -10.37 -2.37 6.48
CA LEU A 140 -11.10 -1.41 5.63
C LEU A 140 -10.30 -1.05 4.38
N TYR A 141 -8.99 -0.84 4.51
CA TYR A 141 -8.10 -0.55 3.40
C TYR A 141 -8.03 -1.69 2.39
N VAL A 142 -7.89 -2.95 2.84
CA VAL A 142 -7.87 -4.12 1.95
C VAL A 142 -9.19 -4.30 1.23
N LEU A 143 -10.32 -4.11 1.93
CA LEU A 143 -11.65 -4.16 1.31
C LEU A 143 -11.77 -3.10 0.20
N TRP A 144 -11.35 -1.86 0.49
CA TRP A 144 -11.37 -0.77 -0.46
C TRP A 144 -10.43 -1.00 -1.65
N GLN A 145 -9.20 -1.45 -1.38
CA GLN A 145 -8.22 -1.74 -2.42
C GLN A 145 -8.70 -2.86 -3.34
N THR A 146 -9.37 -3.88 -2.79
CA THR A 146 -9.95 -4.97 -3.58
C THR A 146 -11.06 -4.46 -4.49
N PHE A 147 -11.93 -3.58 -3.98
CA PHE A 147 -12.95 -2.92 -4.80
C PHE A 147 -12.35 -2.07 -5.92
N VAL A 148 -11.35 -1.23 -5.60
CA VAL A 148 -10.62 -0.42 -6.59
C VAL A 148 -9.89 -1.30 -7.60
N LEU A 149 -9.31 -2.42 -7.16
CA LEU A 149 -8.62 -3.38 -8.01
C LEU A 149 -9.59 -4.05 -8.98
N ILE A 150 -10.74 -4.52 -8.51
CA ILE A 150 -11.79 -5.09 -9.38
C ILE A 150 -12.22 -4.04 -10.41
N TRP A 151 -12.52 -2.82 -9.97
CA TRP A 151 -12.86 -1.71 -10.87
C TRP A 151 -11.75 -1.39 -11.89
N LYS A 152 -10.48 -1.49 -11.48
CA LYS A 152 -9.32 -1.31 -12.35
C LYS A 152 -9.19 -2.45 -13.36
N ILE A 153 -9.33 -3.71 -12.93
CA ILE A 153 -9.26 -4.92 -13.77
C ILE A 153 -10.35 -4.90 -14.84
N THR A 154 -11.58 -4.48 -14.49
CA THR A 154 -12.69 -4.32 -15.44
C THR A 154 -12.37 -3.33 -16.58
N GLY A 155 -11.30 -2.53 -16.49
CA GLY A 155 -10.86 -1.69 -17.61
C GLY A 155 -9.37 -1.39 -17.70
N GLN A 156 -8.48 -2.34 -17.42
CA GLN A 156 -7.05 -2.23 -17.78
C GLN A 156 -6.48 -3.60 -18.08
N ARG A 157 -5.94 -3.77 -19.29
CA ARG A 157 -4.91 -4.76 -19.55
C ARG A 157 -3.60 -4.09 -19.19
N GLU A 158 -2.80 -4.74 -18.36
CA GLU A 158 -1.41 -4.41 -18.19
C GLU A 158 -0.71 -4.72 -19.51
N THR A 159 -0.31 -3.69 -20.25
CA THR A 159 0.70 -3.83 -21.28
C THR A 159 2.04 -4.03 -20.56
N GLY A 160 2.45 -5.29 -20.41
CA GLY A 160 3.85 -5.64 -20.25
C GLY A 160 4.64 -5.00 -21.40
N ILE A 161 5.34 -3.93 -21.08
CA ILE A 161 6.59 -3.48 -21.67
C ILE A 161 6.69 -3.63 -23.20
N THR A 162 6.03 -2.73 -23.91
CA THR A 162 6.57 -2.19 -25.18
C THR A 162 7.52 -1.04 -24.84
N LEU A 163 8.65 -1.38 -24.22
CA LEU A 163 9.89 -0.64 -24.37
C LEU A 163 10.82 -1.58 -25.13
N LEU A 164 10.76 -1.47 -26.46
CA LEU A 164 11.78 -2.01 -27.35
C LEU A 164 13.08 -1.21 -27.16
N SER A 165 14.20 -1.89 -27.44
CA SER A 165 15.60 -1.44 -27.56
C SER A 165 16.48 -1.66 -26.34
#